data_AF-A0A2K3P286-F1
#
_entry.id   AF-A0A2K3P286-F1
#
_cell.length_a   1.000
_cell.length_b   1.000
_cell.length_c   1.000
_cell.angle_alpha   90.00
_cell.angle_beta   90.00
_cell.angle_gamma   90.00
#
_symmetry.space_group_name_H-M   'P 1'
#
loop_
_entity.id
_entity.type
_entity.pdbx_description
1 polymer ?
#
loop_
_entity_poly.entity_id
_entity_poly.type
_entity_poly.pdbx_seq_one_letter_code
_entity_poly.pdbx_strand_id
1 'polypeptide(L)'
;MIISGVARSDSIDILQPANLTPEMILEMEEEFTLLRNAFTKALIEDEQIAFLTKQWYISVLARIRINAFRIELAGGGSYEDLLSSAFASVEAEAAVGNAVYILPSFYNHDCDPNAHIIWIDSAVAKLKTLRDIDEGEELRICYIDTSMDRDARRELLFRGFGFHCNCSRTVLLYDARVFHLKESISTGGILIYQVASCFRKAGLLNTALFGNVECKDEDLESIEQRAIEVLKHTD
;
A
#
# COMPACT_ATOMS: atom_id res chain seq x y z
N MET A 1 14.56 -4.10 -10.67
CA MET A 1 15.07 -2.72 -10.49
C MET A 1 16.55 -2.80 -10.19
N ILE A 2 17.40 -2.22 -11.03
CA ILE A 2 18.86 -2.20 -10.81
C ILE A 2 19.17 -0.92 -10.05
N ILE A 3 19.55 -1.05 -8.78
CA ILE A 3 20.17 0.05 -8.03
C ILE A 3 21.48 0.35 -8.77
N SER A 4 21.55 1.49 -9.46
CA SER A 4 22.70 1.85 -10.30
C SER A 4 23.98 2.15 -9.50
N GLY A 5 24.00 1.90 -8.19
CA GLY A 5 25.14 2.16 -7.30
C GLY A 5 25.48 3.65 -7.12
N VAL A 6 24.71 4.57 -7.72
CA VAL A 6 25.02 6.01 -7.74
C VAL A 6 24.52 6.74 -6.49
N ALA A 7 23.47 6.23 -5.83
CA ALA A 7 22.86 6.86 -4.65
C ALA A 7 23.12 6.06 -3.37
N ARG A 8 23.33 6.78 -2.25
CA ARG A 8 23.44 6.17 -0.92
C ARG A 8 22.11 5.54 -0.51
N SER A 9 22.17 4.45 0.27
CA SER A 9 20.99 3.73 0.77
C SER A 9 20.11 4.55 1.72
N ASP A 10 20.64 5.64 2.27
CA ASP A 10 19.92 6.58 3.15
C ASP A 10 19.42 7.83 2.42
N SER A 11 19.62 7.95 1.11
CA SER A 11 19.09 9.05 0.31
C SER A 11 17.78 8.67 -0.36
N ILE A 12 16.80 9.57 -0.35
CA ILE A 12 15.56 9.43 -1.14
C ILE A 12 15.85 9.33 -2.65
N ASP A 13 17.01 9.79 -3.11
CA ASP A 13 17.39 9.76 -4.52
C ASP A 13 17.47 8.35 -5.11
N ILE A 14 17.62 7.32 -4.25
CA ILE A 14 17.58 5.91 -4.64
C ILE A 14 16.19 5.45 -5.10
N LEU A 15 15.13 6.19 -4.71
CA LEU A 15 13.76 5.85 -5.03
C LEU A 15 13.41 6.24 -6.46
N GLN A 16 12.54 5.43 -7.08
CA GLN A 16 12.01 5.72 -8.40
C GLN A 16 11.17 7.01 -8.35
N PRO A 17 11.44 8.01 -9.21
CA PRO A 17 10.57 9.16 -9.35
C PRO A 17 9.34 8.80 -10.19
N ALA A 18 8.21 9.46 -9.92
CA ALA A 18 7.04 9.42 -10.77
C ALA A 18 7.32 9.96 -12.17
N ASN A 19 6.66 9.39 -13.18
CA ASN A 19 6.55 10.03 -14.49
C ASN A 19 5.59 11.21 -14.39
N LEU A 20 6.11 12.43 -14.48
CA LEU A 20 5.32 13.65 -14.36
C LEU A 20 4.83 14.12 -15.74
N THR A 21 3.57 14.54 -15.83
CA THR A 21 3.06 15.25 -17.02
C THR A 21 3.50 16.72 -16.98
N PRO A 22 3.49 17.43 -18.12
CA PRO A 22 3.77 18.86 -18.16
C PRO A 22 2.89 19.68 -17.22
N GLU A 23 1.62 19.31 -17.07
CA GLU A 23 0.67 19.97 -16.18
C GLU A 23 1.06 19.79 -14.71
N MET A 24 1.44 18.57 -14.31
CA MET A 24 1.92 18.30 -12.95
C MET A 24 3.21 19.07 -12.64
N ILE A 25 4.11 19.18 -13.62
CA ILE A 25 5.34 19.98 -13.45
C ILE A 25 4.98 21.44 -13.22
N LEU A 26 4.07 22.00 -14.03
CA LEU A 26 3.64 23.38 -13.88
C LEU A 26 3.04 23.66 -12.49
N GLU A 27 2.16 22.78 -12.01
CA GLU A 27 1.60 22.85 -10.65
C GLU A 27 2.71 22.86 -9.58
N MET A 28 3.68 21.94 -9.67
CA MET A 28 4.81 21.90 -8.74
C MET A 28 5.69 23.15 -8.80
N GLU A 29 5.83 23.80 -9.96
CA GLU A 29 6.57 25.06 -10.09
C GLU A 29 5.84 26.24 -9.42
N GLU A 30 4.51 26.26 -9.49
CA GLU A 30 3.68 27.23 -8.78
C GLU A 30 3.80 27.03 -7.26
N GLU A 31 3.70 25.79 -6.78
CA GLU A 31 3.91 25.44 -5.37
C GLU A 31 5.31 25.83 -4.89
N PHE A 32 6.35 25.56 -5.68
CA PHE A 32 7.72 25.97 -5.38
C PHE A 32 7.83 27.49 -5.18
N THR A 33 7.14 28.26 -6.03
CA THR A 33 7.11 29.72 -5.92
C THR A 33 6.43 30.17 -4.62
N LEU A 34 5.33 29.53 -4.24
CA LEU A 34 4.66 29.78 -2.95
C LEU A 34 5.58 29.46 -1.76
N LEU A 35 6.28 28.33 -1.80
CA LEU A 35 7.24 27.92 -0.76
C LEU A 35 8.39 28.93 -0.63
N ARG A 36 8.99 29.35 -1.75
CA ARG A 36 10.06 30.37 -1.76
C ARG A 36 9.56 31.69 -1.17
N ASN A 37 8.37 32.14 -1.55
CA ASN A 37 7.76 33.34 -0.99
C ASN A 37 7.52 33.25 0.52
N ALA A 38 7.15 32.07 1.03
CA ALA A 38 6.98 31.84 2.47
C ALA A 38 8.32 31.97 3.21
N PHE A 39 9.40 31.41 2.67
CA PHE A 39 10.73 31.55 3.24
C PHE A 39 11.26 32.99 3.22
N THR A 40 11.03 33.72 2.12
CA THR A 40 11.36 35.15 2.06
C THR A 40 10.62 35.95 3.14
N LYS A 41 9.32 35.68 3.34
CA LYS A 41 8.52 36.34 4.40
C LYS A 41 8.99 35.98 5.81
N ALA A 42 9.51 34.77 5.98
CA ALA A 42 10.12 34.30 7.23
C ALA A 42 11.55 34.82 7.44
N LEU A 43 12.07 35.67 6.54
CA LEU A 43 13.42 36.23 6.58
C LEU A 43 14.52 35.15 6.58
N ILE A 44 14.28 34.02 5.91
CA ILE A 44 15.29 32.99 5.69
C ILE A 44 16.19 33.43 4.54
N GLU A 45 17.51 33.40 4.77
CA GLU A 45 18.49 33.86 3.80
C GLU A 45 18.62 32.88 2.62
N ASP A 46 18.86 33.41 1.41
CA ASP A 46 18.98 32.59 0.21
C ASP A 46 20.11 31.55 0.29
N GLU A 47 21.18 31.84 1.04
CA GLU A 47 22.27 30.90 1.27
C GLU A 47 21.82 29.67 2.06
N GLN A 48 20.91 29.84 3.03
CA GLN A 48 20.35 28.76 3.85
C GLN A 48 19.45 27.82 3.04
N ILE A 49 18.87 28.32 1.95
CA ILE A 49 17.99 27.56 1.05
C ILE A 49 18.59 27.39 -0.36
N ALA A 50 19.91 27.53 -0.50
CA ALA A 50 20.59 27.41 -1.79
C ALA A 50 20.39 26.02 -2.44
N PHE A 51 20.22 24.98 -1.62
CA PHE A 51 19.92 23.62 -2.09
C PHE A 51 18.52 23.49 -2.70
N LEU A 52 17.58 24.34 -2.28
CA LEU A 52 16.17 24.31 -2.66
C LEU A 52 15.98 24.95 -4.04
N THR A 53 16.52 24.28 -5.05
CA THR A 53 16.25 24.61 -6.44
C THR A 53 14.89 24.07 -6.86
N LYS A 54 14.28 24.67 -7.87
CA LYS A 54 13.05 24.17 -8.49
C LYS A 54 13.19 22.70 -8.91
N GLN A 55 14.33 22.35 -9.53
CA GLN A 55 14.64 20.99 -9.95
C GLN A 55 14.70 20.02 -8.76
N TRP A 56 15.34 20.44 -7.66
CA TRP A 56 15.39 19.64 -6.43
C TRP A 56 13.98 19.40 -5.86
N TYR A 57 13.16 20.45 -5.78
CA TYR A 57 11.79 20.36 -5.27
C TYR A 57 10.93 19.38 -6.07
N ILE A 58 10.89 19.53 -7.39
CA ILE A 58 10.15 18.64 -8.29
C ILE A 58 10.68 17.20 -8.17
N SER A 59 11.99 17.02 -8.12
CA SER A 59 12.65 15.72 -7.99
C SER A 59 12.27 14.99 -6.70
N VAL A 60 12.19 15.72 -5.58
CA VAL A 60 11.76 15.17 -4.28
C VAL A 60 10.28 14.82 -4.30
N LEU A 61 9.41 15.72 -4.78
CA LEU A 61 7.97 15.46 -4.85
C LEU A 61 7.62 14.29 -5.77
N ALA A 62 8.30 14.16 -6.91
CA ALA A 62 8.12 13.03 -7.82
C ALA A 62 8.37 11.68 -7.12
N ARG A 63 9.36 11.62 -6.23
CA ARG A 63 9.68 10.41 -5.46
C ARG A 63 8.66 10.18 -4.35
N ILE A 64 8.34 11.20 -3.57
CA ILE A 64 7.33 11.07 -2.51
C ILE A 64 6.00 10.56 -3.10
N ARG A 65 5.59 11.08 -4.26
CA ARG A 65 4.30 10.75 -4.89
C ARG A 65 4.05 9.25 -5.09
N ILE A 66 5.06 8.47 -5.50
CA ILE A 66 4.88 7.04 -5.79
C ILE A 66 5.52 6.10 -4.76
N ASN A 67 6.18 6.66 -3.73
CA ASN A 67 6.85 5.89 -2.68
C ASN A 67 6.28 6.16 -1.28
N ALA A 68 5.36 7.11 -1.13
CA ALA A 68 4.70 7.37 0.14
C ALA A 68 3.68 6.28 0.45
N PHE A 69 3.72 5.80 1.69
CA PHE A 69 2.78 4.88 2.29
C PHE A 69 1.88 5.63 3.23
N ARG A 70 0.59 5.37 3.12
CA ARG A 70 -0.41 5.80 4.10
C ARG A 70 -0.33 4.88 5.32
N ILE A 71 -0.09 5.47 6.49
CA ILE A 71 0.03 4.72 7.74
C ILE A 71 -1.34 4.56 8.37
N GLU A 72 -1.75 3.31 8.52
CA GLU A 72 -2.96 2.92 9.24
C GLU A 72 -2.52 2.18 10.50
N LEU A 73 -2.61 2.85 11.66
CA LEU A 73 -2.35 2.20 12.94
C LEU A 73 -3.57 1.35 13.29
N ALA A 74 -3.34 0.04 13.46
CA ALA A 74 -4.33 -0.84 14.05
C ALA A 74 -4.48 -0.47 15.52
N GLY A 75 -5.37 0.48 15.83
CA GLY A 75 -5.58 1.00 17.17
C GLY A 75 -5.66 -0.13 18.20
N GLY A 76 -4.70 -0.20 19.11
CA GLY A 76 -4.66 -1.14 20.24
C GLY A 76 -5.68 -0.79 21.32
N GLY A 77 -6.91 -0.48 20.91
CA GLY A 77 -7.97 0.02 21.75
C GLY A 77 -9.05 -1.02 22.03
N SER A 78 -9.82 -0.75 23.07
CA SER A 78 -10.96 -1.56 23.50
C SER A 78 -12.03 -1.72 22.41
N TYR A 79 -13.05 -2.56 22.63
CA TYR A 79 -14.16 -2.74 21.68
C TYR A 79 -14.84 -1.42 21.25
N GLU A 80 -14.84 -0.38 22.11
CA GLU A 80 -15.35 0.94 21.75
C GLU A 80 -14.43 1.72 20.80
N ASP A 81 -13.11 1.50 20.87
CA ASP A 81 -12.14 2.11 19.95
C ASP A 81 -12.21 1.46 18.57
N LEU A 82 -12.54 0.16 18.49
CA LEU A 82 -12.79 -0.53 17.21
C LEU A 82 -14.05 -0.02 16.52
N LEU A 83 -15.12 0.23 17.28
CA LEU A 83 -16.34 0.84 16.74
C LEU A 83 -16.09 2.28 16.28
N SER A 84 -15.40 3.08 17.09
CA SER A 84 -15.01 4.45 16.73
C SER A 84 -14.10 4.48 15.49
N SER A 85 -13.16 3.54 15.38
CA SER A 85 -12.28 3.40 14.22
C SER A 85 -13.02 2.92 12.98
N ALA A 86 -14.01 2.03 13.13
CA ALA A 86 -14.87 1.58 12.04
C ALA A 86 -15.79 2.70 11.53
N PHE A 87 -16.35 3.52 12.42
CA PHE A 87 -17.12 4.71 12.04
C PHE A 87 -16.24 5.78 11.38
N ALA A 88 -15.05 6.04 11.90
CA ALA A 88 -14.08 6.93 11.27
C ALA A 88 -13.67 6.43 9.87
N SER A 89 -13.45 5.12 9.71
CA SER A 89 -13.14 4.50 8.41
C SER A 89 -14.26 4.65 7.36
N VAL A 90 -15.50 4.94 7.78
CA VAL A 90 -16.66 5.15 6.90
C VAL A 90 -16.80 6.63 6.48
N GLU A 91 -16.32 7.59 7.27
CA GLU A 91 -16.42 9.02 6.96
C GLU A 91 -15.12 9.67 6.46
N ALA A 92 -13.95 9.22 6.93
CA ALA A 92 -12.65 9.55 6.38
C ALA A 92 -11.59 8.67 7.03
N GLU A 93 -10.88 7.89 6.22
CA GLU A 93 -9.45 7.61 6.36
C GLU A 93 -8.85 7.99 7.73
N ALA A 94 -8.91 7.10 8.74
CA ALA A 94 -8.20 7.29 10.00
C ALA A 94 -6.68 7.09 9.78
N ALA A 95 -6.09 7.94 8.94
CA ALA A 95 -4.68 7.99 8.65
C ALA A 95 -3.96 8.65 9.83
N VAL A 96 -2.94 7.99 10.35
CA VAL A 96 -2.06 8.60 11.36
C VAL A 96 -0.93 9.39 10.68
N GLY A 97 -0.79 9.29 9.35
CA GLY A 97 0.09 10.12 8.53
C GLY A 97 0.51 9.45 7.22
N ASN A 98 1.44 10.09 6.51
CA ASN A 98 2.15 9.51 5.37
C ASN A 98 3.65 9.41 5.70
N ALA A 99 4.30 8.34 5.25
CA ALA A 99 5.74 8.20 5.37
C ALA A 99 6.33 7.51 4.14
N VAL A 100 7.61 7.76 3.88
CA VAL A 100 8.38 7.07 2.86
C VAL A 100 9.29 6.07 3.56
N TYR A 101 9.19 4.80 3.20
CA TYR A 101 10.03 3.73 3.75
C TYR A 101 10.91 3.17 2.65
N ILE A 102 12.22 3.44 2.72
CA ILE A 102 13.16 3.10 1.63
C ILE A 102 13.06 1.64 1.20
N LEU A 103 13.05 0.69 2.15
CA LEU A 103 12.97 -0.74 1.83
C LEU A 103 11.60 -1.14 1.24
N PRO A 104 10.44 -0.87 1.90
CA PRO A 104 9.13 -1.12 1.33
C PRO A 104 8.87 -0.49 -0.03
N SER A 105 9.45 0.69 -0.31
CA SER A 105 9.36 1.35 -1.61
C SER A 105 9.93 0.54 -2.78
N PHE A 106 10.69 -0.53 -2.50
CA PHE A 106 11.22 -1.41 -3.54
C PHE A 106 10.33 -2.62 -3.87
N TYR A 107 9.28 -2.90 -3.09
CA TYR A 107 8.36 -4.00 -3.40
C TYR A 107 7.44 -3.64 -4.54
N ASN A 108 7.39 -4.49 -5.57
CA ASN A 108 6.51 -4.29 -6.71
C ASN A 108 5.05 -4.60 -6.37
N HIS A 109 4.15 -4.09 -7.22
CA HIS A 109 2.72 -4.31 -7.09
C HIS A 109 2.29 -5.70 -7.58
N ASP A 110 1.36 -6.31 -6.84
CA ASP A 110 0.45 -7.32 -7.35
C ASP A 110 -0.98 -7.08 -6.83
N CYS A 111 -2.01 -7.36 -7.64
CA CYS A 111 -3.40 -7.32 -7.15
C CYS A 111 -3.73 -8.56 -6.29
N ASP A 112 -2.91 -9.62 -6.37
CA ASP A 112 -2.96 -10.79 -5.50
C ASP A 112 -1.60 -10.95 -4.81
N PRO A 113 -1.27 -10.06 -3.86
CA PRO A 113 0.07 -9.98 -3.28
C PRO A 113 0.39 -11.20 -2.41
N ASN A 114 1.68 -11.48 -2.24
CA ASN A 114 2.17 -12.50 -1.32
C ASN A 114 2.64 -11.92 0.03
N ALA A 115 2.73 -10.58 0.14
CA ALA A 115 3.06 -9.88 1.37
C ALA A 115 2.25 -8.59 1.56
N HIS A 116 2.20 -8.10 2.79
CA HIS A 116 1.50 -6.88 3.18
C HIS A 116 2.30 -6.09 4.21
N ILE A 117 2.22 -4.76 4.16
CA ILE A 117 2.83 -3.87 5.15
C ILE A 117 1.80 -3.56 6.23
N ILE A 118 2.18 -3.72 7.49
CA ILE A 118 1.33 -3.41 8.64
C ILE A 118 2.04 -2.47 9.60
N TRP A 119 1.23 -1.67 10.31
CA TRP A 119 1.66 -0.81 11.40
C TRP A 119 0.82 -1.15 12.63
N ILE A 120 1.48 -1.63 13.69
CA ILE A 120 0.77 -2.15 14.87
C ILE A 120 0.56 -1.02 15.87
N ASP A 121 1.64 -0.50 16.42
CA ASP A 121 1.65 0.44 17.55
C ASP A 121 2.41 1.74 17.24
N SER A 122 3.02 1.83 16.06
CA SER A 122 3.94 2.88 15.69
C SER A 122 4.06 3.01 14.18
N ALA A 123 4.70 4.08 13.71
CA ALA A 123 5.07 4.28 12.31
C ALA A 123 6.21 3.34 11.86
N VAL A 124 6.50 2.25 12.57
CA VAL A 124 7.45 1.24 12.11
C VAL A 124 6.72 0.25 11.21
N ALA A 125 7.03 0.29 9.92
CA ALA A 125 6.49 -0.64 8.94
C ALA A 125 7.01 -2.06 9.20
N LYS A 126 6.10 -3.02 9.36
CA LYS A 126 6.41 -4.46 9.43
C LYS A 126 5.89 -5.13 8.17
N LEU A 127 6.66 -6.04 7.59
CA LEU A 127 6.23 -6.86 6.46
C LEU A 127 5.68 -8.18 7.00
N LYS A 128 4.48 -8.55 6.57
CA LYS A 128 3.84 -9.83 6.89
C LYS A 128 3.56 -10.58 5.59
N THR A 129 3.95 -11.85 5.52
CA THR A 129 3.59 -12.73 4.41
C THR A 129 2.12 -13.14 4.52
N LEU A 130 1.44 -13.26 3.38
CA LEU A 130 0.04 -13.66 3.28
C LEU A 130 -0.13 -15.17 3.01
N ARG A 131 0.97 -15.81 2.60
CA ARG A 131 1.12 -17.24 2.35
C ARG A 131 2.60 -17.61 2.45
N ASP A 132 2.88 -18.91 2.32
CA ASP A 132 4.26 -19.38 2.19
C ASP A 132 4.93 -18.77 0.94
N ILE A 133 6.22 -18.46 1.08
CA ILE A 133 7.06 -17.81 0.06
C ILE A 133 8.19 -18.77 -0.29
N ASP A 134 8.31 -19.12 -1.57
CA ASP A 134 9.40 -19.97 -2.04
C ASP A 134 10.72 -19.19 -2.15
N GLU A 135 11.85 -19.90 -2.06
CA GLU A 135 13.15 -19.28 -2.27
C GLU A 135 13.26 -18.68 -3.68
N GLY A 136 13.69 -17.42 -3.75
CA GLY A 136 13.79 -16.67 -5.00
C GLY A 136 12.46 -16.11 -5.51
N GLU A 137 11.33 -16.35 -4.83
CA GLU A 137 10.07 -15.72 -5.15
C GLU A 137 10.11 -14.21 -4.83
N GLU A 138 9.65 -13.38 -5.76
CA GLU A 138 9.60 -11.94 -5.56
C GLU A 138 8.51 -11.56 -4.55
N LEU A 139 8.88 -10.80 -3.51
CA LEU A 139 7.91 -10.20 -2.59
C LEU A 139 7.16 -9.05 -3.27
N ARG A 140 5.83 -9.15 -3.27
CA ARG A 140 4.93 -8.16 -3.87
C ARG A 140 3.85 -7.75 -2.91
N ILE A 141 3.54 -6.46 -2.91
CA ILE A 141 2.50 -5.84 -2.09
C ILE A 141 1.39 -5.27 -2.98
N CYS A 142 0.24 -4.93 -2.40
CA CYS A 142 -0.82 -4.25 -3.15
C CYS A 142 -0.76 -2.74 -2.90
N TYR A 143 -0.81 -1.94 -3.96
CA TYR A 143 -0.76 -0.47 -3.87
C TYR A 143 -2.15 0.17 -3.82
N ILE A 144 -3.18 -0.58 -4.18
CA ILE A 144 -4.53 -0.07 -4.44
C ILE A 144 -5.59 -0.94 -3.79
N ASP A 145 -6.82 -0.44 -3.70
CA ASP A 145 -7.96 -1.27 -3.29
C ASP A 145 -8.31 -2.27 -4.40
N THR A 146 -8.27 -3.56 -4.05
CA THR A 146 -8.57 -4.64 -5.00
C THR A 146 -10.07 -4.96 -5.11
N SER A 147 -10.92 -4.27 -4.34
CA SER A 147 -12.38 -4.33 -4.46
C SER A 147 -12.90 -3.63 -5.73
N MET A 148 -12.11 -2.70 -6.28
CA MET A 148 -12.38 -2.00 -7.54
C MET A 148 -12.44 -2.99 -8.71
N ASP A 149 -13.22 -2.67 -9.76
CA ASP A 149 -13.25 -3.48 -10.98
C ASP A 149 -11.90 -3.44 -11.73
N ARG A 150 -11.74 -4.38 -12.66
CA ARG A 150 -10.48 -4.61 -13.38
C ARG A 150 -9.98 -3.35 -14.10
N ASP A 151 -10.85 -2.65 -14.80
CA ASP A 151 -10.44 -1.55 -15.65
C ASP A 151 -10.15 -0.31 -14.79
N ALA A 152 -10.92 -0.09 -13.73
CA ALA A 152 -10.62 0.93 -12.73
C ALA A 152 -9.26 0.71 -12.06
N ARG A 153 -8.91 -0.53 -11.69
CA ARG A 153 -7.58 -0.86 -11.14
C ARG A 153 -6.46 -0.55 -12.13
N ARG A 154 -6.62 -0.95 -13.40
CA ARG A 154 -5.61 -0.73 -14.45
C ARG A 154 -5.39 0.76 -14.71
N GLU A 155 -6.48 1.52 -14.80
CA GLU A 155 -6.39 2.96 -15.01
C GLU A 155 -5.75 3.67 -13.82
N LEU A 156 -6.09 3.28 -12.58
CA LEU A 156 -5.48 3.85 -11.38
C LEU A 156 -3.98 3.58 -11.30
N LEU A 157 -3.54 2.35 -11.61
CA LEU A 157 -2.12 2.01 -11.63
C LEU A 157 -1.37 2.75 -12.75
N PHE A 158 -2.00 2.88 -13.92
CA PHE A 158 -1.39 3.59 -15.04
C PHE A 158 -1.26 5.10 -14.75
N ARG A 159 -2.34 5.76 -14.31
CA ARG A 159 -2.30 7.20 -13.99
C ARG A 159 -1.49 7.52 -12.74
N GLY A 160 -1.57 6.68 -11.72
CA GLY A 160 -0.92 6.91 -10.43
C GLY A 160 0.57 6.56 -10.44
N PHE A 161 0.93 5.44 -11.07
CA PHE A 161 2.25 4.83 -10.97
C PHE A 161 2.94 4.62 -12.34
N GLY A 162 2.26 4.85 -13.45
CA GLY A 162 2.85 4.82 -14.79
C GLY A 162 3.08 3.41 -15.36
N PHE A 163 2.42 2.37 -14.84
CA PHE A 163 2.58 0.99 -15.32
C PHE A 163 1.25 0.25 -15.48
N HIS A 164 1.27 -0.84 -16.27
CA HIS A 164 0.16 -1.77 -16.40
C HIS A 164 0.46 -3.05 -15.60
N CYS A 165 -0.43 -3.41 -14.67
CA CYS A 165 -0.32 -4.68 -13.95
C CYS A 165 -0.65 -5.86 -14.87
N ASN A 166 0.12 -6.95 -14.74
CA ASN A 166 -0.03 -8.18 -15.52
C ASN A 166 -0.31 -9.42 -14.65
N CYS A 167 -0.78 -9.23 -13.42
CA CYS A 167 -1.09 -10.34 -12.50
C CYS A 167 -2.27 -11.20 -12.99
N SER A 168 -2.47 -12.36 -12.36
CA SER A 168 -3.58 -13.28 -12.67
C SER A 168 -4.97 -12.62 -12.55
N ARG A 169 -5.15 -11.70 -11.60
CA ARG A 169 -6.40 -10.91 -11.41
C ARG A 169 -6.65 -9.88 -12.51
N THR A 170 -5.70 -9.72 -13.44
CA THR A 170 -5.93 -9.01 -14.68
C THR A 170 -6.47 -9.92 -15.78
N VAL A 171 -6.75 -11.21 -15.61
CA VAL A 171 -7.47 -11.95 -16.66
C VAL A 171 -8.98 -11.69 -16.52
N LEU A 172 -9.66 -11.31 -17.62
CA LEU A 172 -11.11 -11.42 -17.67
C LEU A 172 -11.41 -12.92 -17.73
N LEU A 173 -11.70 -13.55 -16.59
CA LEU A 173 -12.48 -14.76 -16.64
C LEU A 173 -13.87 -14.32 -17.13
N TYR A 174 -14.10 -14.43 -18.45
CA TYR A 174 -15.43 -14.58 -19.04
C TYR A 174 -16.00 -15.92 -18.54
N ASP A 175 -16.13 -16.08 -17.23
CA ASP A 175 -16.79 -17.24 -16.66
C ASP A 175 -18.26 -16.86 -16.60
N ALA A 176 -18.91 -17.08 -17.73
CA ALA A 176 -20.35 -17.24 -17.84
C ALA A 176 -20.76 -18.44 -16.97
N ARG A 177 -20.74 -18.27 -15.65
CA ARG A 177 -21.56 -19.10 -14.77
C ARG A 177 -22.96 -18.57 -14.87
N VAL A 178 -23.61 -18.95 -15.96
CA VAL A 178 -25.02 -19.29 -15.93
C VAL A 178 -25.20 -20.12 -14.66
N PHE A 179 -25.84 -19.54 -13.65
CA PHE A 179 -26.25 -20.24 -12.45
C PHE A 179 -27.16 -21.38 -12.90
N HIS A 180 -26.59 -22.57 -13.10
CA HIS A 180 -27.38 -23.80 -13.02
C HIS A 180 -27.76 -23.96 -11.55
N LEU A 181 -28.87 -23.34 -11.18
CA LEU A 181 -29.70 -23.80 -10.07
C LEU A 181 -30.09 -25.25 -10.39
N LYS A 182 -29.27 -26.21 -9.95
CA LYS A 182 -29.78 -27.54 -9.66
C LYS A 182 -30.32 -27.50 -8.25
N GLU A 183 -31.64 -27.43 -8.16
CA GLU A 183 -32.38 -27.80 -6.97
C GLU A 183 -31.88 -29.15 -6.43
N SER A 184 -31.45 -29.15 -5.18
CA SER A 184 -31.64 -30.31 -4.31
C SER A 184 -31.68 -29.83 -2.87
N ILE A 185 -32.92 -29.75 -2.37
CA ILE A 185 -33.24 -29.59 -0.96
C ILE A 185 -32.87 -30.90 -0.26
N SER A 186 -31.97 -30.87 0.73
CA SER A 186 -32.07 -31.73 1.90
C SER A 186 -31.12 -31.28 3.03
N THR A 187 -31.75 -30.76 4.09
CA THR A 187 -31.34 -30.89 5.49
C THR A 187 -29.92 -30.47 5.89
N GLY A 188 -29.85 -29.27 6.48
CA GLY A 188 -28.97 -29.03 7.63
C GLY A 188 -27.59 -28.47 7.32
N GLY A 189 -27.42 -27.17 7.59
CA GLY A 189 -26.12 -26.60 7.94
C GLY A 189 -25.32 -25.98 6.79
N ILE A 190 -25.02 -24.69 6.96
CA ILE A 190 -23.83 -23.99 6.45
C ILE A 190 -23.78 -23.78 4.94
N LEU A 191 -24.39 -22.69 4.46
CA LEU A 191 -23.94 -22.00 3.24
C LEU A 191 -24.44 -20.55 3.17
N ILE A 192 -23.99 -19.66 4.07
CA ILE A 192 -24.26 -18.21 3.94
C ILE A 192 -23.04 -17.41 4.38
N TYR A 193 -21.95 -17.39 3.61
CA TYR A 193 -20.92 -16.34 3.73
C TYR A 193 -20.11 -16.18 2.44
N GLN A 194 -20.76 -15.94 1.29
CA GLN A 194 -20.06 -15.38 0.12
C GLN A 194 -20.97 -14.76 -0.96
N VAL A 195 -22.05 -14.10 -0.54
CA VAL A 195 -22.91 -13.31 -1.46
C VAL A 195 -23.04 -11.84 -1.03
N ALA A 196 -22.55 -11.45 0.14
CA ALA A 196 -22.77 -10.10 0.67
C ALA A 196 -21.95 -8.97 -0.01
N SER A 197 -20.94 -9.27 -0.84
CA SER A 197 -20.19 -8.21 -1.55
C SER A 197 -20.88 -7.73 -2.84
N CYS A 198 -21.81 -8.48 -3.42
CA CYS A 198 -22.51 -8.05 -4.64
C CYS A 198 -23.74 -7.18 -4.38
N PHE A 199 -24.24 -7.09 -3.14
CA PHE A 199 -25.50 -6.42 -2.85
C PHE A 199 -25.36 -5.02 -2.22
N ARG A 200 -24.16 -4.42 -2.17
CA ARG A 200 -24.02 -3.02 -1.76
C ARG A 200 -24.55 -2.00 -2.79
N LYS A 201 -24.96 -2.44 -3.99
CA LYS A 201 -25.69 -1.61 -4.98
C LYS A 201 -27.21 -1.63 -4.85
N ALA A 202 -27.78 -2.38 -3.89
CA ALA A 202 -29.22 -2.42 -3.65
C ALA A 202 -29.49 -2.29 -2.14
N GLY A 203 -29.75 -1.07 -1.66
CA GLY A 203 -29.82 -0.74 -0.23
C GLY A 203 -30.87 -1.52 0.57
N LEU A 204 -30.43 -2.60 1.24
CA LEU A 204 -31.23 -3.35 2.22
C LEU A 204 -30.36 -3.83 3.41
N LEU A 205 -30.57 -3.17 4.55
CA LEU A 205 -30.56 -3.60 5.96
C LEU A 205 -29.46 -4.51 6.57
N ASN A 206 -28.79 -3.92 7.58
CA ASN A 206 -28.50 -4.29 8.98
C ASN A 206 -28.00 -5.68 9.45
N THR A 207 -27.03 -5.56 10.37
CA THR A 207 -26.56 -6.44 11.46
C THR A 207 -25.56 -7.56 11.16
N ALA A 208 -24.41 -7.46 11.85
CA ALA A 208 -23.24 -8.32 11.81
C ALA A 208 -23.23 -9.34 12.97
N LEU A 209 -22.52 -10.46 12.79
CA LEU A 209 -21.97 -11.29 13.87
C LEU A 209 -20.58 -11.80 13.49
N PHE A 210 -19.64 -11.69 14.44
CA PHE A 210 -18.20 -11.99 14.37
C PHE A 210 -17.88 -13.44 14.81
N GLY A 211 -16.71 -13.96 14.41
CA GLY A 211 -16.07 -15.15 14.99
C GLY A 211 -14.54 -15.13 14.81
N ASN A 212 -13.81 -15.28 15.92
CA ASN A 212 -12.35 -15.14 16.08
C ASN A 212 -11.54 -16.37 15.65
N VAL A 213 -10.27 -16.17 15.27
CA VAL A 213 -9.23 -17.22 15.20
C VAL A 213 -7.90 -16.66 15.75
N GLU A 214 -7.34 -17.34 16.75
CA GLU A 214 -6.03 -17.05 17.37
C GLU A 214 -4.88 -17.65 16.55
N CYS A 215 -3.73 -16.97 16.53
CA CYS A 215 -2.48 -17.47 15.93
C CYS A 215 -1.35 -17.43 16.97
N LYS A 216 -0.46 -18.43 16.93
CA LYS A 216 0.63 -18.62 17.90
C LYS A 216 1.86 -17.79 17.52
N ASP A 217 2.39 -17.08 18.50
CA ASP A 217 3.64 -16.32 18.41
C ASP A 217 4.84 -17.28 18.39
N GLU A 218 5.72 -17.14 17.39
CA GLU A 218 7.11 -17.62 17.48
C GLU A 218 8.05 -16.40 17.38
N ASP A 219 9.05 -16.37 18.28
CA ASP A 219 9.91 -15.21 18.52
C ASP A 219 10.89 -14.92 17.37
N LEU A 220 10.89 -13.65 16.93
CA LEU A 220 11.69 -13.09 15.83
C LEU A 220 13.21 -13.26 15.98
N GLU A 221 13.74 -13.32 17.21
CA GLU A 221 15.18 -13.54 17.45
C GLU A 221 15.68 -14.88 16.88
N SER A 222 14.82 -15.91 16.87
CA SER A 222 15.14 -17.23 16.30
C SER A 222 15.30 -17.21 14.77
N ILE A 223 14.58 -16.32 14.10
CA ILE A 223 14.58 -16.19 12.64
C ILE A 223 15.79 -15.37 12.19
N GLU A 224 16.13 -14.30 12.91
CA GLU A 224 17.30 -13.46 12.61
C GLU A 224 18.63 -14.19 12.81
N GLN A 225 18.76 -15.01 13.87
CA GLN A 225 19.98 -15.80 14.11
C GLN A 225 20.25 -16.79 12.96
N ARG A 226 19.19 -17.41 12.42
CA ARG A 226 19.29 -18.40 11.32
C ARG A 226 19.61 -17.74 9.98
N ALA A 227 19.09 -16.54 9.72
CA ALA A 227 19.43 -15.78 8.52
C ALA A 227 20.92 -15.36 8.48
N ILE A 228 21.51 -15.07 9.64
CA ILE A 228 22.93 -14.67 9.77
C ILE A 228 23.89 -15.87 9.62
N GLU A 229 23.50 -17.08 10.04
CA GLU A 229 24.34 -18.29 9.88
C GLU A 229 24.47 -18.77 8.43
N VAL A 230 23.42 -18.57 7.61
CA VAL A 230 23.42 -18.91 6.19
C VAL A 230 24.38 -18.00 5.40
N LEU A 231 24.50 -16.73 5.78
CA LEU A 231 25.40 -15.76 5.13
C LEU A 231 26.89 -15.99 5.43
N LYS A 232 27.24 -16.83 6.42
CA LYS A 232 28.63 -17.13 6.80
C LYS A 232 29.25 -18.33 6.06
N HIS A 233 28.48 -19.04 5.24
CA HIS A 233 28.92 -20.28 4.58
C HIS A 233 29.02 -20.19 3.05
N THR A 234 28.91 -18.99 2.50
CA THR A 234 29.13 -18.72 1.07
C THR A 234 30.41 -17.90 0.88
N ASP A 235 31.54 -18.62 0.81
CA ASP A 235 32.73 -18.26 0.02
C ASP A 235 32.78 -19.19 -1.22
#